data_AF-A0A8T2QVA1-F1
#
_entry.id   AF-A0A8T2QVA1-F1
#
_cell.length_a   1.000
_cell.length_b   1.000
_cell.length_c   1.000
_cell.angle_alpha   90.00
_cell.angle_beta   90.00
_cell.angle_gamma   90.00
#
_symmetry.space_group_name_H-M   'P 1'
#
loop_
_entity.id
_entity.type
_entity.pdbx_description
1 polymer ?
#
loop_
_entity_poly.entity_id
_entity_poly.type
_entity_poly.pdbx_seq_one_letter_code
_entity_poly.pdbx_strand_id
1 'polypeptide(L)'
;MLQVGEVGELSEIFQWRREVPPGLPDWSAEGKEHLEEELYDVLLCFVRLADVCNVNLGEAALEKLRKNASKYPFDAIKRSYDGPLTAFNNDAGKTTADTNRKLPIA
;
A
#
# COMPACT_ATOMS: atom_id res chain seq x y z
N MET A 1 -14.43 6.35 17.83
CA MET A 1 -15.66 5.94 17.13
C MET A 1 -15.65 6.31 15.65
N LEU A 2 -14.96 7.39 15.22
CA LEU A 2 -14.77 7.76 13.80
C LEU A 2 -14.31 6.62 12.87
N GLN A 3 -13.35 5.80 13.32
CA GLN A 3 -12.68 4.81 12.47
C GLN A 3 -13.56 3.66 11.96
N VAL A 4 -14.69 3.36 12.64
CA VAL A 4 -15.61 2.30 12.21
C VAL A 4 -16.63 2.83 11.20
N GLY A 5 -16.90 4.14 11.21
CA GLY A 5 -17.81 4.81 10.26
C GLY A 5 -17.24 4.79 8.86
N GLU A 6 -16.05 5.36 8.67
CA GLU A 6 -15.36 5.43 7.35
C GLU A 6 -15.15 4.04 6.72
N VAL A 7 -14.82 3.04 7.54
CA VAL A 7 -14.67 1.65 7.07
C VAL A 7 -16.02 1.06 6.66
N GLY A 8 -17.11 1.47 7.30
CA GLY A 8 -18.47 1.12 6.92
C GLY A 8 -18.87 1.74 5.59
N GLU A 9 -18.63 3.04 5.40
CA GLU A 9 -18.92 3.77 4.16
C GLU A 9 -18.12 3.20 2.98
N LEU A 10 -16.81 2.95 3.18
CA LEU A 10 -15.99 2.22 2.21
C LEU A 10 -16.55 0.82 1.91
N SER A 11 -17.08 0.10 2.90
CA SER A 11 -17.67 -1.23 2.70
C SER A 11 -18.97 -1.19 1.89
N GLU A 12 -19.77 -0.13 2.05
CA GLU A 12 -21.02 0.06 1.30
C GLU A 12 -20.78 0.20 -0.21
N ILE A 13 -19.68 0.87 -0.62
CA ILE A 13 -19.28 0.99 -2.03
C ILE A 13 -19.12 -0.39 -2.69
N PHE A 14 -18.58 -1.37 -1.96
CA PHE A 14 -18.31 -2.71 -2.46
C PHE A 14 -19.44 -3.71 -2.20
N GLN A 15 -20.37 -3.41 -1.29
CA GLN A 15 -21.40 -4.37 -0.84
C GLN A 15 -22.27 -4.93 -1.98
N TRP A 16 -22.52 -4.12 -3.02
CA TRP A 16 -23.33 -4.51 -4.18
C TRP A 16 -22.49 -4.90 -5.40
N ARG A 17 -21.16 -4.93 -5.27
CA ARG A 17 -20.22 -5.27 -6.35
C ARG A 17 -19.73 -6.71 -6.14
N ARG A 18 -20.01 -7.60 -7.09
CA ARG A 18 -19.60 -9.01 -6.99
C ARG A 18 -18.09 -9.19 -7.23
N GLU A 19 -17.65 -8.90 -8.44
CA GLU A 19 -16.25 -8.97 -8.83
C GLU A 19 -15.81 -7.58 -9.25
N VAL A 20 -14.74 -7.11 -8.64
CA VAL A 20 -14.14 -5.82 -8.97
C VAL A 20 -12.82 -6.09 -9.67
N PRO A 21 -12.77 -6.02 -11.01
CA PRO A 21 -11.55 -6.27 -11.74
C PRO A 21 -10.50 -5.18 -11.42
N PRO A 22 -9.19 -5.52 -11.49
CA PRO A 22 -8.12 -4.55 -11.31
C PRO A 22 -8.30 -3.33 -12.23
N GLY A 23 -8.09 -2.13 -11.69
CA GLY A 23 -8.19 -0.88 -12.46
C GLY A 23 -9.61 -0.34 -12.66
N LEU A 24 -10.64 -1.00 -12.12
CA LEU A 24 -12.02 -0.50 -12.10
C LEU A 24 -12.52 -0.03 -13.49
N PRO A 25 -12.43 -0.86 -14.55
CA PRO A 25 -12.80 -0.46 -15.92
C PRO A 25 -14.29 -0.07 -16.05
N ASP A 26 -15.19 -0.71 -15.30
CA ASP A 26 -16.64 -0.49 -15.40
C ASP A 26 -17.18 0.60 -14.45
N TRP A 27 -16.29 1.40 -13.86
CA TRP A 27 -16.66 2.43 -12.89
C TRP A 27 -16.77 3.80 -13.56
N SER A 28 -17.81 4.56 -13.19
CA SER A 28 -17.92 5.97 -13.54
C SER A 28 -16.81 6.79 -12.88
N ALA A 29 -16.51 7.95 -13.45
CA ALA A 29 -15.53 8.89 -12.86
C ALA A 29 -15.92 9.28 -11.42
N GLU A 30 -17.19 9.64 -11.22
CA GLU A 30 -17.76 9.97 -9.91
C GLU A 30 -17.64 8.80 -8.90
N GLY A 31 -17.84 7.56 -9.35
CA GLY A 31 -17.68 6.39 -8.48
C GLY A 31 -16.23 6.13 -8.09
N LYS A 32 -15.26 6.49 -8.94
CA LYS A 32 -13.83 6.40 -8.62
C LYS A 32 -13.40 7.50 -7.65
N GLU A 33 -13.87 8.72 -7.88
CA GLU A 33 -13.64 9.85 -6.99
C GLU A 33 -14.16 9.57 -5.58
N HIS A 34 -15.41 9.11 -5.47
CA HIS A 34 -15.98 8.73 -4.17
C HIS A 34 -15.19 7.61 -3.47
N LEU A 35 -14.73 6.59 -4.21
CA LEU A 35 -13.85 5.57 -3.65
C LEU A 35 -12.52 6.14 -3.14
N GLU A 36 -11.91 7.07 -3.88
CA GLU A 36 -10.66 7.71 -3.49
C GLU A 36 -10.84 8.55 -2.22
N GLU A 37 -11.98 9.24 -2.08
CA GLU A 37 -12.35 10.00 -0.87
C GLU A 37 -12.49 9.06 0.35
N GLU A 38 -13.30 8.00 0.26
CA GLU A 38 -13.48 7.06 1.38
C GLU A 38 -12.16 6.35 1.77
N LEU A 39 -11.33 6.00 0.79
CA LEU A 39 -10.00 5.45 1.05
C LEU A 39 -9.09 6.46 1.76
N TYR A 40 -9.17 7.73 1.37
CA TYR A 40 -8.41 8.79 2.00
C TYR A 40 -8.86 9.02 3.45
N ASP A 41 -10.16 9.03 3.72
CA ASP A 41 -10.70 9.27 5.05
C ASP A 41 -10.36 8.12 6.02
N VAL A 42 -10.39 6.87 5.55
CA VAL A 42 -9.86 5.71 6.30
C VAL A 42 -8.36 5.88 6.60
N LEU A 43 -7.55 6.26 5.60
CA LEU A 43 -6.11 6.48 5.80
C LEU A 43 -5.83 7.62 6.78
N LEU A 44 -6.51 8.76 6.63
CA LEU A 44 -6.38 9.92 7.48
C LEU A 44 -6.72 9.57 8.93
N CYS A 45 -7.75 8.74 9.13
CA CYS A 45 -8.11 8.25 10.45
C CYS A 45 -6.95 7.45 11.10
N PHE A 46 -6.27 6.59 10.33
CA PHE A 46 -5.10 5.86 10.84
C PHE A 46 -3.91 6.76 11.16
N VAL A 47 -3.63 7.75 10.31
CA VAL A 47 -2.54 8.72 10.56
C VAL A 47 -2.80 9.50 11.84
N ARG A 48 -4.03 10.01 12.02
CA ARG A 48 -4.43 10.73 13.25
C ARG A 48 -4.37 9.83 14.48
N LEU A 49 -4.83 8.58 14.36
CA LEU A 49 -4.76 7.63 15.47
C LEU A 49 -3.31 7.34 15.87
N ALA A 50 -2.42 7.17 14.90
CA ALA A 50 -1.00 6.93 15.16
C ALA A 50 -0.36 8.11 15.91
N ASP A 51 -0.69 9.34 15.51
CA ASP A 51 -0.24 10.56 16.19
C ASP A 51 -0.73 10.61 17.65
N VAL A 52 -2.03 10.41 17.88
CA VAL A 52 -2.62 10.39 19.24
C VAL A 52 -2.04 9.27 20.11
N CYS A 53 -1.76 8.11 19.52
CA CYS A 53 -1.15 6.99 20.22
C CYS A 53 0.37 7.09 20.34
N ASN A 54 1.00 8.14 19.81
CA ASN A 54 2.44 8.33 19.74
C ASN A 54 3.17 7.12 19.14
N VAL A 55 2.59 6.57 18.06
CA VAL A 55 3.14 5.44 17.29
C VAL A 55 3.73 5.97 15.99
N ASN A 56 4.99 5.63 15.71
CA ASN A 56 5.56 5.85 14.39
C ASN A 56 4.97 4.86 13.39
N LEU A 57 3.94 5.30 12.66
CA LEU A 57 3.22 4.47 11.70
C LEU A 57 4.14 3.92 10.59
N GLY A 58 5.12 4.71 10.14
CA GLY A 58 6.08 4.31 9.10
C GLY A 58 6.98 3.16 9.56
N GLU A 59 7.57 3.27 10.75
CA GLU A 59 8.38 2.19 11.34
C GLU A 59 7.53 0.94 11.62
N ALA A 60 6.33 1.11 12.15
CA ALA A 60 5.40 0.01 12.41
C ALA A 60 5.03 -0.74 11.11
N ALA A 61 4.80 -0.02 10.02
CA ALA A 61 4.52 -0.60 8.70
C ALA A 61 5.72 -1.38 8.16
N LEU A 62 6.93 -0.82 8.24
CA LEU A 62 8.17 -1.49 7.79
C LEU A 62 8.43 -2.79 8.55
N GLU A 63 8.32 -2.78 9.88
CA GLU A 63 8.50 -3.99 10.68
C GLU A 63 7.41 -5.03 10.40
N LYS A 64 6.18 -4.58 10.12
CA LYS A 64 5.08 -5.47 9.71
C LYS A 64 5.35 -6.12 8.36
N LEU A 65 5.87 -5.38 7.38
CA LEU A 65 6.29 -5.93 6.08
C LEU A 65 7.39 -6.99 6.24
N ARG A 66 8.41 -6.71 7.06
CA ARG A 66 9.48 -7.66 7.36
C ARG A 66 8.94 -8.94 8.00
N LYS A 67 8.03 -8.82 8.99
CA LYS A 67 7.36 -9.97 9.61
C LYS A 67 6.51 -10.74 8.59
N ASN A 68 5.75 -10.05 7.74
CA ASN A 68 4.92 -10.68 6.70
C ASN A 68 5.77 -11.47 5.69
N ALA A 69 6.94 -10.95 5.30
CA ALA A 69 7.86 -11.65 4.41
C ALA A 69 8.36 -12.99 5.01
N SER A 70 8.57 -13.04 6.34
CA SER A 70 8.92 -14.29 7.01
C SER A 70 7.75 -15.26 7.16
N LYS A 71 6.51 -14.74 7.27
CA LYS A 71 5.29 -15.53 7.46
C LYS A 71 4.74 -16.09 6.14
N TYR A 72 4.91 -15.37 5.04
CA TYR A 72 4.44 -15.74 3.70
C TYR A 72 5.63 -15.72 2.72
N PRO A 73 6.50 -16.74 2.74
CA PRO A 73 7.57 -16.84 1.77
C PRO A 73 6.99 -16.92 0.35
N PHE A 74 7.68 -16.32 -0.62
CA PHE A 74 7.22 -16.16 -2.02
C PHE A 74 6.76 -17.47 -2.69
N ASP A 75 7.33 -18.61 -2.30
CA ASP A 75 6.94 -19.94 -2.79
C ASP A 75 5.50 -20.33 -2.39
N ALA A 76 4.97 -19.79 -1.29
CA ALA A 76 3.60 -20.00 -0.84
C ALA A 76 2.59 -19.14 -1.63
N ILE A 77 3.01 -17.99 -2.17
CA ILE A 77 2.15 -17.02 -2.87
C ILE A 77 1.91 -17.44 -4.33
N LYS A 78 2.88 -18.14 -4.95
CA LYS A 78 2.80 -18.62 -6.33
C LYS A 78 1.62 -19.58 -6.61
N ARG A 79 1.05 -20.20 -5.57
CA ARG A 79 -0.10 -21.13 -5.72
C ARG A 79 -1.47 -20.43 -5.80
N SER A 80 -1.56 -19.12 -5.57
CA SER A 80 -2.86 -18.43 -5.49
C SER A 80 -3.08 -17.32 -6.53
N TYR A 81 -2.08 -16.95 -7.33
CA TYR A 81 -2.18 -15.91 -8.36
C TYR A 81 -1.50 -16.37 -9.65
N ASP A 82 -2.28 -16.64 -10.69
CA ASP A 82 -1.81 -17.00 -12.06
C ASP A 82 -1.79 -15.76 -12.98
N GLY A 83 -1.46 -14.60 -12.40
CA GLY A 83 -1.27 -13.33 -13.12
C GLY A 83 0.21 -12.92 -13.08
N PRO A 84 0.72 -12.19 -14.09
CA PRO A 84 2.10 -11.73 -14.08
C PRO A 84 2.32 -10.80 -12.90
N LEU A 85 3.05 -11.28 -11.89
CA LEU A 85 3.62 -10.46 -10.84
C LEU A 85 4.58 -9.49 -11.53
N THR A 86 4.15 -8.25 -11.75
CA THR A 86 5.09 -7.17 -12.06
C THR A 86 6.04 -7.09 -10.88
N ALA A 87 7.30 -7.40 -11.13
CA ALA A 87 8.34 -7.35 -10.13
C ALA A 87 8.38 -5.94 -9.55
N PHE A 88 7.91 -5.78 -8.31
CA PHE A 88 8.38 -4.67 -7.47
C PHE A 88 9.88 -4.94 -7.26
N ASN A 89 10.70 -4.38 -8.14
CA ASN A 89 12.15 -4.48 -8.05
C ASN A 89 12.60 -3.87 -6.73
N ASN A 90 13.11 -4.72 -5.84
CA ASN A 90 13.84 -4.33 -4.65
C ASN A 90 15.22 -3.81 -5.06
N ASP A 91 15.28 -2.62 -5.64
CA ASP A 91 16.53 -1.89 -5.90
C ASP A 91 16.84 -0.84 -4.81
N ALA A 92 16.36 -1.05 -3.58
CA ALA A 92 16.71 -0.23 -2.42
C ALA A 92 17.88 -0.82 -1.59
N GLY A 93 18.82 -1.54 -2.22
CA GLY A 93 19.86 -2.29 -1.50
C GLY A 93 21.27 -2.33 -2.12
N LYS A 94 21.54 -1.59 -3.22
CA LYS A 94 22.90 -1.49 -3.77
C LYS A 94 23.33 -0.03 -3.85
N THR A 95 23.70 0.55 -2.70
CA THR A 95 24.65 1.65 -2.69
C THR A 95 25.98 1.09 -3.18
N THR A 96 26.26 1.28 -4.46
CA THR A 96 27.60 1.09 -5.01
C THR A 96 28.53 2.06 -4.29
N ALA A 97 29.36 1.52 -3.40
CA ALA A 97 30.61 2.13 -3.03
C ALA A 97 31.46 2.23 -4.30
N ASP A 98 31.43 3.38 -4.98
CA ASP A 98 32.46 3.74 -5.94
C ASP A 98 33.29 4.89 -5.38
N THR A 99 34.47 4.48 -4.93
CA THR A 99 35.52 5.34 -4.41
C THR A 99 36.28 5.96 -5.57
N ASN A 100 36.34 7.29 -5.61
CA ASN A 100 37.34 8.08 -6.32
C ASN A 100 37.41 7.97 -7.86
N ARG A 101 36.90 9.00 -8.54
CA ARG A 101 37.66 9.66 -9.62
C ARG A 101 37.31 11.15 -9.76
N LYS A 102 38.23 11.96 -9.24
CA LYS A 102 38.60 13.35 -9.55
C LYS A 102 37.68 14.15 -10.48
N LEU A 103 37.14 15.25 -9.95
CA LEU A 103 36.67 16.41 -10.70
C LEU A 103 37.83 17.07 -11.46
N PRO A 104 37.70 17.40 -12.76
CA PRO A 104 38.42 18.50 -13.36
C PRO A 104 37.52 19.74 -13.41
N ILE A 105 38.01 20.75 -12.72
CA ILE A 105 37.73 22.18 -12.87
C ILE A 105 38.11 22.61 -14.30
N ALA A 106 37.17 23.22 -15.02
CA ALA A 106 37.37 24.31 -15.99
C ALA A 106 36.01 24.89 -16.38
#